data_AF-A0AAU3BVD3-F1
#
_entry.id   AF-A0AAU3BVD3-F1
#
_cell.length_a   1.000
_cell.length_b   1.000
_cell.length_c   1.000
_cell.angle_alpha   90.00
_cell.angle_beta   90.00
_cell.angle_gamma   90.00
#
_symmetry.space_group_name_H-M   'P 1'
#
loop_
_entity.id
_entity.type
_entity.pdbx_description
1 polymer ?
#
loop_
_entity_poly.entity_id
_entity_poly.type
_entity_poly.pdbx_seq_one_letter_code
_entity_poly.pdbx_strand_id
1 'polypeptide(L)' 'MTTHVLAAAGDRFFPLEFQRRVARDRLGVEAETIPGGHLAALSHPVPLVDRLIDYLPST' A
#
# COMPACT_ATOMS: atom_id res chain seq x y z
N MET A 1 11.93 -10.56 9.04
CA MET A 1 10.79 -10.57 8.11
C MET A 1 10.46 -9.12 7.82
N THR A 2 10.50 -8.70 6.56
CA THR A 2 10.30 -7.29 6.18
C THR A 2 8.82 -7.02 5.97
N THR A 3 8.31 -5.91 6.52
CA THR A 3 6.93 -5.46 6.30
C THR A 3 6.92 -4.34 5.27
N HIS A 4 6.13 -4.50 4.22
CA HIS A 4 5.85 -3.45 3.23
C HIS A 4 4.43 -2.92 3.44
N VAL A 5 4.24 -1.61 3.29
CA VAL A 5 2.93 -0.95 3.42
C VAL A 5 2.57 -0.28 2.11
N LEU A 6 1.46 -0.70 1.51
CA LEU A 6 0.87 -0.07 0.33
C LEU A 6 -0.38 0.73 0.73
N ALA A 7 -0.42 2.01 0.40
CA ALA A 7 -1.55 2.91 0.65
C ALA A 7 -2.18 3.37 -0.67
N ALA A 8 -3.49 3.21 -0.79
CA ALA A 8 -4.22 3.58 -1.99
C ALA A 8 -4.48 5.10 -2.02
N ALA A 9 -4.06 5.76 -3.11
CA ALA A 9 -4.07 7.23 -3.21
C ALA A 9 -5.46 7.87 -3.11
N GLY A 10 -6.49 7.15 -3.55
CA GLY A 10 -7.90 7.58 -3.54
C GLY A 10 -8.71 7.02 -2.36
N ASP A 11 -8.08 6.47 -1.32
CA ASP A 11 -8.79 6.03 -0.13
C ASP A 11 -9.39 7.24 0.62
N ARG A 12 -10.73 7.29 0.67
CA ARG A 12 -11.49 8.33 1.38
C ARG A 12 -11.88 7.93 2.80
N PHE A 13 -11.78 6.64 3.13
CA PHE A 13 -12.09 6.13 4.46
C PHE A 13 -10.88 6.26 5.37
N PHE A 14 -9.70 5.87 4.87
CA PHE A 14 -8.41 6.14 5.49
C PHE A 14 -7.55 6.98 4.54
N PRO A 15 -7.58 8.32 4.64
CA PRO A 15 -6.81 9.19 3.74
C PRO A 15 -5.31 8.86 3.69
N LEU A 16 -4.67 9.04 2.52
CA LEU A 16 -3.26 8.69 2.28
C LEU A 16 -2.31 9.20 3.37
N GLU A 17 -2.43 10.47 3.76
CA GLU A 17 -1.58 11.08 4.78
C GLU A 17 -1.80 10.49 6.18
N PHE A 18 -3.02 10.04 6.48
CA PHE A 18 -3.28 9.30 7.71
C PHE A 18 -2.57 7.96 7.70
N GLN A 19 -2.67 7.20 6.61
CA GLN A 19 -2.00 5.91 6.46
C GLN A 19 -0.48 6.03 6.54
N ARG A 20 0.12 7.02 5.83
CA ARG A 20 1.56 7.32 5.89
C ARG A 20 2.03 7.60 7.30
N ARG A 21 1.31 8.44 8.04
CA ARG A 21 1.64 8.74 9.45
C ARG A 21 1.57 7.50 10.32
N VAL A 22 0.52 6.69 10.20
CA VAL A 22 0.37 5.45 10.99
C VAL A 22 1.51 4.46 10.68
N ALA A 23 1.86 4.28 9.41
CA ALA A 23 2.93 3.37 9.00
C ALA A 23 4.29 3.80 9.57
N ARG A 24 4.63 5.08 9.44
CA ARG A 24 5.87 5.63 9.99
C ARG A 24 5.90 5.55 11.51
N ASP A 25 4.86 6.05 12.18
CA ASP A 25 4.88 6.21 13.64
C ASP A 25 4.79 4.86 14.38
N ARG A 26 4.16 3.84 13.77
CA ARG A 26 3.96 2.53 14.41
C ARG A 26 4.90 1.44 13.93
N LEU A 27 5.30 1.48 12.66
CA LEU A 27 6.11 0.43 12.04
C LEU A 27 7.50 0.94 11.62
N GLY A 28 7.75 2.25 11.62
CA GLY A 28 8.98 2.82 11.07
C GLY A 28 9.12 2.63 9.56
N VAL A 29 8.00 2.42 8.85
CA VAL A 29 7.96 2.14 7.40
C VAL A 29 7.28 3.29 6.67
N GLU A 30 7.88 3.77 5.59
CA GLU A 30 7.23 4.69 4.67
C GLU A 30 6.26 3.94 3.76
N ALA A 31 4.99 4.35 3.78
CA ALA A 31 3.96 3.72 2.96
C ALA A 31 4.11 4.12 1.49
N GLU A 32 4.27 3.11 0.64
CA GLU A 32 4.28 3.30 -0.82
C GLU A 32 2.87 3.56 -1.32
N THR A 33 2.75 4.41 -2.34
CA THR A 33 1.45 4.82 -2.87
C THR A 33 1.10 4.04 -4.13
N ILE A 34 -0.13 3.52 -4.18
CA ILE A 34 -0.68 2.81 -5.34
C ILE A 34 -2.01 3.45 -5.79
N PRO A 35 -2.45 3.28 -7.05
CA PRO A 35 -3.78 3.73 -7.46
C PRO A 35 -4.88 2.93 -6.74
N GLY A 36 -6.03 3.57 -6.54
CA GLY A 36 -7.25 2.94 -6.03
C GLY A 36 -7.89 3.59 -4.82
N GLY A 37 -9.04 3.06 -4.41
CA GLY A 37 -9.78 3.48 -3.21
C GLY A 37 -9.54 2.56 -2.02
N HIS A 38 -10.39 2.67 -0.99
CA HIS A 38 -10.29 1.83 0.22
C HIS A 38 -10.23 0.33 -0.08
N LEU A 39 -11.00 -0.11 -1.08
CA LEU A 39 -10.97 -1.47 -1.59
C LEU A 39 -10.04 -1.55 -2.82
N ALA A 40 -8.75 -1.33 -2.64
CA ALA A 40 -7.77 -1.34 -3.73
C ALA A 40 -7.72 -2.69 -4.47
N ALA A 41 -7.82 -3.79 -3.73
CA ALA A 41 -7.91 -5.14 -4.31
C ALA A 41 -9.15 -5.36 -5.20
N LEU A 42 -10.21 -4.57 -5.03
CA LEU A 42 -11.40 -4.63 -5.87
C LEU A 42 -11.34 -3.60 -7.02
N SER A 43 -10.94 -2.36 -6.71
CA SER A 43 -10.98 -1.25 -7.67
C SER A 43 -9.80 -1.25 -8.64
N HIS A 44 -8.62 -1.69 -8.20
CA HIS A 44 -7.36 -1.69 -8.96
C HIS A 44 -6.57 -2.98 -8.70
N PRO A 45 -7.15 -4.16 -8.96
CA PRO A 45 -6.51 -5.44 -8.66
C PRO A 45 -5.18 -5.64 -9.39
N VAL A 46 -5.10 -5.24 -10.67
CA VAL A 46 -3.88 -5.45 -11.48
C VAL A 46 -2.71 -4.61 -10.95
N PRO A 47 -2.81 -3.27 -10.80
CA PRO A 47 -1.72 -2.49 -10.22
C PRO A 47 -1.29 -2.93 -8.82
N LEU A 48 -2.23 -3.44 -8.01
CA LEU A 48 -1.90 -4.01 -6.69
C LEU A 48 -1.06 -5.28 -6.84
N VAL A 49 -1.48 -6.21 -7.70
CA VAL A 49 -0.77 -7.48 -7.92
C VAL A 49 0.62 -7.24 -8.50
N ASP A 50 0.77 -6.31 -9.45
CA ASP A 50 2.08 -5.95 -10.00
C ASP A 50 3.05 -5.57 -8.89
N ARG A 51 2.62 -4.72 -7.94
CA ARG A 51 3.45 -4.36 -6.78
C ARG A 51 3.74 -5.52 -5.85
N LEU A 52 2.81 -6.44 -5.65
CA LEU A 52 3.03 -7.61 -4.79
C LEU A 52 4.06 -8.58 -5.40
N ILE A 53 4.07 -8.72 -6.74
CA ILE A 53 5.00 -9.57 -7.46
C ILE A 53 6.43 -9.04 -7.34
N ASP A 54 6.65 -7.72 -7.32
CA ASP A 54 7.98 -7.10 -7.15
C ASP A 54 8.68 -7.50 -5.83
N TYR A 55 7.93 -7.94 -4.82
CA TYR A 55 8.49 -8.39 -3.54
C TYR A 55 8.78 -9.90 -3.49
N LEU A 56 8.45 -10.64 -4.53
CA LEU A 56 8.79 -12.06 -4.60
C LEU A 56 10.31 -12.21 -4.76
N PRO A 57 10.95 -13.17 -4.07
CA PRO A 57 12.35 -13.45 -4.29
C PRO A 57 12.59 -13.82 -5.76
N SER A 58 13.65 -13.29 -6.37
CA SER A 58 14.13 -13.81 -7.65
C SER A 58 14.54 -15.26 -7.46
N THR A 59 13.94 -16.16 -8.23
CA THR A 59 14.27 -17.60 -8.27
C THR A 59 15.73 -17.81 -8.70
#